data_AF-A0A091D5S8-F1
#
_entry.id   AF-A0A091D5S8-F1
#
_cell.length_a   1.000
_cell.length_b   1.000
_cell.length_c   1.000
_cell.angle_alpha   90.00
_cell.angle_beta   90.00
_cell.angle_gamma   90.00
#
_symmetry.space_group_name_H-M   'P 1'
#
loop_
_entity.id
_entity.type
_entity.pdbx_description
1 polymer ?
#
loop_
_entity_poly.entity_id
_entity_poly.type
_entity_poly.pdbx_seq_one_letter_code
_entity_poly.pdbx_strand_id
1 'polypeptide(L)'
;GSKPFPRYGYKPSPPNGCGSPLFGVQLNVGIPSLTKCCNQHDRCYETCGQSKNDCDEEFHYCLSKICRDVQKTLGLAQNVQACQSVVELLFDSVIHLGCKPYLDSQRAACRCRHEEKTDL
;
A
#
# COMPACT_ATOMS: atom_id res chain seq x y z
N GLY A 1 13.53 3.77 22.21
CA GLY A 1 12.89 5.00 21.70
C GLY A 1 11.43 5.04 22.13
N SER A 2 10.82 6.22 22.23
CA SER A 2 9.40 6.37 22.58
C SER A 2 8.47 5.97 21.43
N LYS A 3 7.34 5.32 21.73
CA LYS A 3 6.32 5.01 20.71
C LYS A 3 5.72 6.31 20.14
N PRO A 4 5.63 6.47 18.81
CA PRO A 4 4.99 7.63 18.19
C PRO A 4 3.47 7.65 18.45
N PHE A 5 2.86 8.81 18.29
CA PHE A 5 1.41 8.99 18.35
C PHE A 5 0.90 9.74 17.11
N PRO A 6 -0.40 9.61 16.75
CA PRO A 6 -0.96 10.26 15.57
C PRO A 6 -0.78 11.79 15.61
N ARG A 7 -0.37 12.37 14.49
CA ARG A 7 -0.23 13.82 14.31
C ARG A 7 -1.61 14.47 14.27
N TYR A 8 -1.83 15.48 15.12
CA TYR A 8 -3.11 16.18 15.17
C TYR A 8 -3.40 16.88 13.84
N GLY A 9 -4.63 16.71 13.33
CA GLY A 9 -5.09 17.33 12.08
C GLY A 9 -4.52 16.71 10.80
N TYR A 10 -3.76 15.60 10.89
CA TYR A 10 -3.29 14.89 9.71
C TYR A 10 -4.47 14.39 8.86
N LYS A 11 -4.43 14.72 7.57
CA LYS A 11 -5.41 14.26 6.59
C LYS A 11 -4.71 13.30 5.65
N PRO A 12 -5.12 12.02 5.63
CA PRO A 12 -4.52 11.04 4.73
C PRO A 12 -4.81 11.40 3.28
N SER A 13 -3.89 11.04 2.38
CA SER A 13 -3.90 11.49 0.99
C SER A 13 -5.16 11.02 0.25
N PRO A 14 -5.62 11.77 -0.77
CA PRO A 14 -6.67 11.28 -1.65
C PRO A 14 -6.25 9.97 -2.32
N PRO A 15 -7.20 9.04 -2.56
CA PRO A 15 -6.90 7.81 -3.28
C PRO A 15 -6.31 8.09 -4.67
N ASN A 16 -5.12 7.58 -4.95
CA ASN A 16 -4.35 7.79 -6.18
C ASN A 16 -4.06 6.48 -6.94
N GLY A 17 -4.57 5.35 -6.47
CA GLY A 17 -4.33 4.04 -7.06
C GLY A 17 -2.92 3.53 -6.78
N CYS A 18 -2.35 2.73 -7.69
CA CYS A 18 -1.01 2.14 -7.50
C CYS A 18 0.12 3.08 -7.96
N GLY A 19 -0.09 4.39 -7.86
CA GLY A 19 0.85 5.40 -8.35
C GLY A 19 1.92 5.69 -7.32
N SER A 20 3.15 5.23 -7.55
CA SER A 20 4.32 5.69 -6.78
C SER A 20 5.04 6.81 -7.54
N PRO A 21 5.28 7.99 -6.92
CA PRO A 21 6.04 9.06 -7.55
C PRO A 21 7.49 8.66 -7.90
N LEU A 22 8.02 7.58 -7.30
CA LEU A 22 9.37 7.06 -7.57
C LEU A 22 9.50 6.41 -8.95
N PHE A 23 8.43 5.86 -9.52
CA PHE A 23 8.51 5.09 -10.77
C PHE A 23 8.00 5.86 -11.99
N GLY A 24 7.42 7.05 -11.84
CA GLY A 24 6.92 7.84 -12.97
C GLY A 24 5.84 7.15 -13.82
N VAL A 25 5.44 5.93 -13.45
CA VAL A 25 4.38 5.14 -14.08
C VAL A 25 3.16 5.15 -13.18
N GLN A 26 2.10 5.81 -13.64
CA GLN A 26 0.77 5.47 -13.16
C GLN A 26 0.46 4.09 -13.71
N LEU A 27 0.63 3.04 -12.89
CA LEU A 27 -0.04 1.76 -13.10
C LEU A 27 -1.55 1.95 -12.84
N ASN A 28 -2.19 2.78 -13.66
CA ASN A 28 -3.62 2.68 -13.94
C ASN A 28 -3.80 1.46 -14.83
N VAL A 29 -3.39 0.28 -14.35
CA VAL A 29 -3.90 -0.97 -14.90
C VAL A 29 -5.40 -0.82 -14.69
N GLY A 30 -6.18 -0.75 -15.76
CA GLY A 30 -7.62 -0.43 -15.75
C GLY A 30 -8.50 -1.49 -15.07
N ILE A 31 -8.03 -2.05 -13.96
CA ILE A 31 -8.61 -3.07 -13.11
C ILE A 31 -8.99 -2.36 -11.80
N PRO A 32 -10.26 -1.95 -11.65
CA PRO A 32 -10.72 -1.22 -10.47
C PRO A 32 -10.41 -1.94 -9.13
N SER A 33 -10.37 -3.28 -9.14
CA SER A 33 -10.03 -4.08 -7.97
C SER A 33 -8.58 -3.88 -7.51
N LEU A 34 -7.64 -3.71 -8.45
CA LEU A 34 -6.23 -3.46 -8.12
C LEU A 34 -6.07 -2.06 -7.52
N THR A 35 -6.70 -1.05 -8.13
CA THR A 35 -6.74 0.32 -7.61
C THR A 35 -7.28 0.35 -6.17
N LYS A 36 -8.32 -0.43 -5.86
CA LYS A 36 -8.86 -0.57 -4.50
C LYS A 36 -7.83 -1.14 -3.51
N CYS A 37 -7.10 -2.19 -3.89
CA CYS A 37 -6.07 -2.77 -3.03
C CYS A 37 -4.94 -1.78 -2.75
N CYS A 38 -4.48 -1.04 -3.77
CA CYS A 38 -3.43 -0.04 -3.59
C CYS A 38 -3.89 1.10 -2.66
N ASN A 39 -5.09 1.64 -2.87
CA ASN A 39 -5.63 2.67 -1.98
C ASN A 39 -5.77 2.18 -0.52
N GLN A 40 -6.12 0.91 -0.33
CA GLN A 40 -6.20 0.31 1.01
C GLN A 40 -4.81 0.18 1.66
N HIS A 41 -3.80 -0.19 0.87
CA HIS A 41 -2.41 -0.30 1.32
C HIS A 41 -1.83 1.07 1.71
N ASP A 42 -2.03 2.08 0.87
CA ASP A 42 -1.59 3.46 1.17
C ASP A 42 -2.24 3.99 2.45
N ARG A 43 -3.55 3.74 2.64
CA ARG A 43 -4.25 4.09 3.89
C ARG A 43 -3.66 3.38 5.12
N CYS A 44 -3.23 2.13 4.96
CA CYS A 44 -2.58 1.39 6.04
C CYS A 44 -1.22 2.03 6.39
N TYR A 45 -0.41 2.35 5.37
CA TYR A 45 0.87 3.05 5.54
C TYR A 45 0.73 4.44 6.17
N GLU A 46 -0.36 5.16 5.88
CA GLU A 46 -0.68 6.47 6.46
C GLU A 46 -1.29 6.38 7.87
N THR A 47 -1.57 5.18 8.39
CA THR A 47 -2.07 5.02 9.75
C THR A 47 -0.90 4.95 10.73
N CYS A 48 -0.79 5.96 11.59
CA CYS A 48 0.34 6.09 12.51
C CYS A 48 0.49 4.84 13.41
N GLY A 49 1.69 4.26 13.39
CA GLY A 49 2.07 3.12 14.22
C GLY A 49 1.60 1.76 13.68
N GLN A 50 1.02 1.71 12.49
CA GLN A 50 0.75 0.43 11.81
C GLN A 50 2.05 -0.24 11.38
N SER A 51 2.06 -1.57 11.45
CA SER A 51 3.19 -2.39 11.00
C SER A 51 3.23 -2.46 9.47
N LYS A 52 4.40 -2.18 8.87
CA LYS A 52 4.64 -2.39 7.44
C LYS A 52 4.25 -3.80 7.01
N ASN A 53 4.65 -4.80 7.80
CA ASN A 53 4.43 -6.21 7.48
C ASN A 53 2.93 -6.54 7.45
N ASP A 54 2.17 -6.02 8.41
CA ASP A 54 0.73 -6.26 8.50
C ASP A 54 0.01 -5.58 7.31
N CYS A 55 0.43 -4.37 6.94
CA CYS A 55 -0.08 -3.68 5.76
C CYS A 55 0.23 -4.45 4.46
N ASP A 56 1.45 -4.96 4.32
CA ASP A 56 1.89 -5.71 3.14
C ASP A 56 1.17 -7.06 3.02
N GLU A 57 0.97 -7.77 4.14
CA GLU A 57 0.23 -9.03 4.17
C GLU A 57 -1.24 -8.84 3.76
N GLU A 58 -1.90 -7.80 4.28
CA GLU A 58 -3.27 -7.44 3.89
C GLU A 58 -3.36 -7.04 2.41
N PHE A 59 -2.32 -6.36 1.90
CA PHE A 59 -2.24 -6.03 0.47
C PHE A 59 -2.11 -7.28 -0.40
N HIS A 60 -1.22 -8.21 -0.03
CA HIS A 60 -1.08 -9.50 -0.72
C HIS A 60 -2.39 -10.29 -0.72
N TYR A 61 -3.10 -10.32 0.41
CA TYR A 61 -4.39 -10.97 0.52
C TYR A 61 -5.45 -10.30 -0.38
N CYS A 62 -5.47 -8.96 -0.43
CA CYS A 62 -6.35 -8.20 -1.32
C CYS A 62 -6.11 -8.55 -2.79
N LEU A 63 -4.84 -8.57 -3.23
CA LEU A 63 -4.46 -8.95 -4.59
C LEU A 63 -4.84 -10.40 -4.93
N SER A 64 -4.57 -11.33 -4.01
CA SER A 64 -4.89 -12.76 -4.18
C SER A 64 -6.39 -13.01 -4.38
N LYS A 65 -7.26 -12.20 -3.76
CA LYS A 65 -8.71 -12.27 -3.99
C LYS A 65 -9.09 -11.96 -5.43
N ILE A 66 -8.40 -11.03 -6.08
CA ILE A 66 -8.66 -10.67 -7.49
C ILE A 66 -8.52 -11.91 -8.37
N CYS A 67 -7.46 -12.71 -8.20
CA CYS A 67 -7.25 -13.91 -8.99
C CYS A 67 -8.28 -15.01 -8.71
N ARG A 68 -8.75 -15.13 -7.47
CA ARG A 68 -9.85 -16.04 -7.12
C ARG A 68 -11.17 -15.63 -7.78
N ASP A 69 -11.44 -14.33 -7.90
CA ASP A 69 -12.64 -13.83 -8.55
C ASP A 69 -12.55 -13.98 -10.08
N VAL A 70 -11.36 -13.79 -10.67
CA VAL A 70 -11.08 -14.11 -12.08
C VAL A 70 -11.31 -15.59 -12.36
N GLN A 71 -10.82 -16.48 -11.48
CA GLN A 71 -11.05 -17.93 -11.59
C GLN A 71 -12.55 -18.27 -11.62
N LYS A 72 -13.34 -17.69 -10.71
CA LYS A 72 -14.78 -17.91 -10.64
C LYS A 72 -15.53 -17.39 -11.86
N THR A 73 -15.09 -16.25 -12.41
CA THR A 73 -15.81 -15.55 -13.49
C THR A 73 -15.49 -16.14 -14.86
N LEU A 74 -14.22 -16.47 -15.12
CA LEU A 74 -13.76 -16.88 -16.45
C LEU A 74 -13.51 -18.39 -16.57
N GLY A 75 -13.35 -19.13 -15.47
CA GLY A 75 -13.20 -20.59 -15.48
C GLY A 75 -11.95 -21.15 -16.19
N LEU A 76 -11.12 -20.30 -16.80
CA LEU A 76 -9.91 -20.71 -17.53
C LEU A 76 -8.70 -20.75 -16.59
N ALA A 77 -8.14 -21.94 -16.37
CA ALA A 77 -6.94 -22.16 -15.55
C ALA A 77 -5.75 -21.27 -15.97
N GLN A 78 -5.58 -21.01 -17.28
CA GLN A 78 -4.49 -20.18 -17.81
C GLN A 78 -4.59 -18.71 -17.38
N ASN A 79 -5.81 -18.17 -17.25
CA ASN A 79 -6.02 -16.78 -16.81
C ASN A 79 -5.73 -16.61 -15.31
N VAL A 80 -5.91 -17.67 -14.52
CA VAL A 80 -5.60 -17.66 -13.09
C VAL A 80 -4.10 -17.62 -12.86
N GLN A 81 -3.34 -18.41 -13.62
CA GLN A 81 -1.89 -18.44 -13.52
C GLN A 81 -1.26 -17.09 -13.91
N ALA A 82 -1.70 -16.50 -15.02
CA ALA A 82 -1.25 -15.17 -15.44
C ALA A 82 -1.59 -14.10 -14.38
N CYS A 83 -2.78 -14.17 -13.76
CA CYS A 83 -3.14 -13.28 -12.67
C CYS A 83 -2.22 -13.44 -11.45
N GLN A 84 -1.96 -14.68 -11.03
CA GLN A 84 -1.09 -14.97 -9.89
C GLN A 84 0.32 -14.40 -10.11
N SER A 85 0.91 -14.58 -11.30
CA SER A 85 2.23 -14.02 -11.61
C SER A 85 2.27 -12.49 -11.56
N VAL A 86 1.21 -11.81 -12.00
CA VAL A 86 1.12 -10.34 -11.90
C VAL A 86 1.00 -9.90 -10.44
N VAL A 87 0.19 -10.61 -9.63
CA VAL A 87 0.04 -10.34 -8.20
C VAL A 87 1.36 -10.53 -7.45
N GLU A 88 2.09 -11.60 -7.74
CA GLU A 88 3.41 -11.86 -7.15
C GLU A 88 4.39 -10.75 -7.52
N LEU A 89 4.45 -10.33 -8.79
CA LEU A 89 5.36 -9.26 -9.24
C LEU A 89 5.04 -7.90 -8.59
N LEU A 90 3.75 -7.58 -8.45
CA LEU A 90 3.30 -6.37 -7.74
C LEU A 90 3.67 -6.42 -6.26
N PHE A 91 3.44 -7.56 -5.60
CA PHE A 91 3.76 -7.74 -4.20
C PHE A 91 5.27 -7.69 -3.93
N ASP A 92 6.06 -8.37 -4.76
CA ASP A 92 7.51 -8.37 -4.67
C ASP A 92 8.10 -6.95 -4.80
N SER A 93 7.51 -6.14 -5.69
CA SER A 93 7.85 -4.72 -5.82
C SER A 93 7.59 -3.96 -4.52
N VAL A 94 6.46 -4.18 -3.85
CA VAL A 94 6.14 -3.54 -2.56
C VAL A 94 7.08 -3.99 -1.45
N ILE A 95 7.46 -5.26 -1.41
CA ILE A 95 8.41 -5.77 -0.41
C ILE A 95 9.78 -5.11 -0.57
N HIS A 96 10.31 -5.06 -1.78
CA HIS A 96 11.66 -4.55 -2.05
C HIS A 96 11.76 -3.01 -2.01
N LEU A 97 10.69 -2.31 -2.40
CA LEU A 97 10.72 -0.86 -2.62
C LEU A 97 9.85 -0.09 -1.62
N GLY A 98 9.08 -0.80 -0.79
CA GLY A 98 8.09 -0.20 0.11
C GLY A 98 8.64 0.43 1.40
N CYS A 99 9.92 0.23 1.73
CA CYS A 99 10.50 0.74 2.98
C CYS A 99 10.48 2.27 3.05
N LYS A 100 10.97 2.94 2.01
CA LYS A 100 10.96 4.42 1.93
C LYS A 100 9.55 5.01 1.99
N PRO A 101 8.59 4.62 1.14
CA PRO A 101 7.24 5.19 1.20
C PRO A 101 6.55 4.89 2.54
N TYR A 102 6.73 3.70 3.13
CA TYR A 102 6.23 3.41 4.47
C TYR A 102 6.78 4.39 5.51
N LEU A 103 8.10 4.58 5.56
CA LEU A 103 8.72 5.49 6.54
C LEU A 103 8.30 6.94 6.33
N ASP A 104 8.15 7.38 5.07
CA ASP A 104 7.71 8.74 4.75
C ASP A 104 6.25 8.95 5.16
N SER A 105 5.35 7.98 4.90
CA SER A 105 3.96 8.01 5.38
C SER A 105 3.87 8.01 6.90
N GLN A 106 4.67 7.18 7.59
CA GLN A 106 4.73 7.16 9.05
C GLN A 106 5.24 8.49 9.62
N ARG A 107 6.25 9.12 9.01
CA ARG A 107 6.73 10.46 9.44
C ARG A 107 5.67 11.55 9.27
N ALA A 108 4.88 11.49 8.20
CA ALA A 108 3.81 12.43 7.97
C ALA A 108 2.65 12.24 8.97
N ALA A 109 2.25 10.98 9.19
CA ALA A 109 1.10 10.63 10.03
C ALA A 109 1.40 10.61 11.53
N CYS A 110 2.66 10.41 11.94
CA CYS A 110 3.06 10.31 13.33
C CYS A 110 3.82 11.55 13.82
N ARG A 111 3.87 11.68 15.15
CA ARG A 111 4.76 12.57 15.89
C ARG A 111 5.38 11.85 17.09
N CYS A 112 6.65 12.13 17.37
CA CYS A 112 7.31 11.74 18.61
C CYS A 112 7.20 12.83 19.69
N ARG A 113 7.19 12.44 20.98
CA ARG A 113 7.09 13.39 22.11
C ARG A 113 8.21 14.42 22.15
N HIS A 114 9.39 14.04 21.66
CA HIS A 114 10.60 14.86 21.64
C HIS A 114 10.95 15.34 20.22
N GLU A 115 9.98 15.41 19.30
CA GLU A 115 10.12 16.29 18.13
C GLU A 115 10.11 17.73 18.66
N GLU A 116 11.30 18.17 19.11
CA GLU A 116 11.59 19.56 19.47
C GLU A 116 11.04 20.45 18.36
N LYS A 117 10.31 21.49 18.77
CA LYS A 117 9.78 22.53 17.90
C LYS A 117 10.94 23.14 17.11
N THR A 118 11.27 22.61 15.94
CA THR A 118 12.24 23.21 15.01
C THR A 118 11.56 24.24 14.10
N ASP A 119 10.59 24.98 14.66
CA ASP A 119 9.97 26.14 14.05
C ASP A 119 10.25 27.33 15.00
N LEU A 120 11.48 27.84 14.98
CA LEU A 120 11.81 29.22 15.35
C LEU A 120 12.84 29.75 14.36
#